data_AF-A0A7L4QFB0-F1
#
_entry.id   AF-A0A7L4QFB0-F1
#
_cell.length_a   1.000
_cell.length_b   1.000
_cell.length_c   1.000
_cell.angle_alpha   90.00
_cell.angle_beta   90.00
_cell.angle_gamma   90.00
#
_symmetry.space_group_name_H-M   'P 1'
#
loop_
_entity.id
_entity.type
_entity.pdbx_description
1 polymer ?
#
loop_
_entity_poly.entity_id
_entity_poly.type
_entity_poly.pdbx_seq_one_letter_code
_entity_poly.pdbx_strand_id
1 'polypeptide(L)' 'MKPKVGVFQLASCSGCLLSHLDTGKISDFLNDYDVKYYPLVIDARKPPEELDLAVFEGAVGTIEKG' A
#
# COMPACT_ATOMS: atom_id res chain seq x y z
N MET A 1 -8.63 -17.41 7.04
CA MET A 1 -8.30 -16.04 7.51
C MET A 1 -7.57 -15.34 6.38
N LYS A 2 -7.95 -14.11 6.03
CA LYS A 2 -7.27 -13.36 4.95
C LYS A 2 -5.95 -12.77 5.50
N PRO A 3 -4.84 -12.77 4.74
CA PRO A 3 -3.61 -12.11 5.19
C PRO A 3 -3.81 -10.60 5.34
N LYS A 4 -3.25 -10.02 6.41
CA LYS A 4 -3.21 -8.58 6.66
C LYS A 4 -2.12 -7.94 5.80
N VAL A 5 -2.52 -7.08 4.86
CA VAL A 5 -1.59 -6.45 3.90
C VAL A 5 -1.52 -4.94 4.08
N GLY A 6 -0.30 -4.40 4.03
CA GLY A 6 -0.03 -2.96 3.94
C GLY A 6 0.75 -2.62 2.68
N VAL A 7 0.34 -1.56 2.00
CA VAL A 7 0.97 -1.01 0.80
C VAL A 7 1.38 0.42 1.09
N PHE A 8 2.68 0.66 1.07
CA PHE A 8 3.31 1.90 1.53
C PHE A 8 3.98 2.62 0.37
N GLN A 9 3.84 3.94 0.36
CA GLN A 9 4.54 4.80 -0.56
C GLN A 9 5.64 5.57 0.17
N LEU A 10 6.89 5.36 -0.22
CA LEU A 10 8.05 6.11 0.24
C LEU A 10 8.35 7.26 -0.73
N ALA A 11 9.63 7.68 -0.85
CA ALA A 11 10.04 8.63 -1.86
C ALA A 11 9.96 7.98 -3.26
N SER A 12 8.87 8.26 -3.98
CA SER A 12 8.52 7.62 -5.25
C SER A 12 7.56 8.49 -6.07
N CYS A 13 7.27 8.03 -7.29
CA CYS A 13 6.35 8.67 -8.23
C CYS A 13 4.94 8.04 -8.26
N SER A 14 4.64 7.08 -7.38
CA SER A 14 3.41 6.28 -7.38
C SER A 14 3.24 5.38 -8.61
N GLY A 15 4.25 5.22 -9.46
CA GLY A 15 4.15 4.48 -10.71
C GLY A 15 3.90 2.98 -10.50
N CYS A 16 4.47 2.38 -9.44
CA CYS A 16 4.26 0.96 -9.15
C CYS A 16 2.83 0.73 -8.62
N LEU A 17 2.36 1.62 -7.74
CA LEU A 17 1.01 1.55 -7.19
C LEU A 17 -0.04 1.81 -8.27
N LEU A 18 0.16 2.77 -9.18
CA LEU A 18 -0.73 2.98 -10.33
C LEU A 18 -0.71 1.77 -11.28
N SER A 19 0.46 1.19 -11.55
CA SER A 19 0.56 -0.03 -12.38
C SER A 19 -0.22 -1.21 -11.76
N HIS A 20 -0.28 -1.28 -10.42
CA HIS A 20 -1.11 -2.27 -9.73
C HIS A 20 -2.61 -1.98 -9.92
N LEU A 21 -3.04 -0.73 -9.85
CA LEU A 21 -4.44 -0.34 -10.13
C LEU A 21 -4.84 -0.59 -11.59
N ASP A 22 -3.92 -0.35 -12.52
CA ASP A 22 -4.12 -0.55 -13.97
C ASP A 22 -4.32 -2.03 -14.34
N THR A 23 -4.05 -2.98 -13.44
CA THR A 23 -4.39 -4.39 -13.65
C THR A 23 -5.90 -4.62 -13.80
N GLY A 24 -6.74 -3.69 -13.33
CA GLY A 24 -8.19 -3.84 -13.29
C GLY A 24 -8.68 -4.86 -12.25
N LYS A 25 -7.79 -5.36 -11.38
CA LYS A 25 -8.06 -6.44 -10.41
C LYS A 25 -8.10 -5.95 -8.96
N ILE A 26 -8.22 -4.64 -8.74
CA ILE A 26 -8.19 -4.09 -7.39
C ILE A 26 -9.31 -4.65 -6.50
N SER A 27 -10.50 -4.89 -7.06
CA SER A 27 -11.62 -5.50 -6.35
C SER A 27 -11.29 -6.92 -5.88
N ASP A 28 -10.62 -7.72 -6.71
CA ASP A 28 -10.19 -9.08 -6.35
C ASP A 28 -9.14 -9.03 -5.23
N PHE A 29 -8.17 -8.13 -5.34
CA PHE A 29 -7.17 -7.90 -4.29
C PHE A 29 -7.82 -7.53 -2.94
N LEU A 30 -8.79 -6.61 -2.94
CA LEU A 30 -9.53 -6.24 -1.72
C LEU A 30 -10.41 -7.38 -1.19
N ASN A 31 -10.84 -8.31 -2.04
CA ASN A 31 -11.58 -9.50 -1.65
C ASN A 31 -10.69 -10.60 -1.09
N ASP A 32 -9.46 -10.75 -1.56
CA ASP A 32 -8.57 -11.83 -1.14
C ASP A 32 -7.74 -11.47 0.10
N TYR A 33 -7.47 -10.18 0.31
CA TYR A 33 -6.62 -9.68 1.39
C TYR A 33 -7.38 -8.80 2.38
N ASP A 34 -6.94 -8.80 3.64
CA ASP A 34 -7.39 -7.84 4.65
C ASP A 34 -6.46 -6.61 4.58
N VAL A 35 -6.75 -5.71 3.65
CA VAL A 35 -5.93 -4.53 3.38
C VAL A 35 -6.08 -3.52 4.52
N LYS A 36 -5.04 -3.39 5.35
CA LYS A 36 -5.02 -2.48 6.51
C LYS A 36 -4.47 -1.10 6.19
N TYR A 37 -3.63 -0.99 5.16
CA TYR A 37 -3.02 0.25 4.77
C TYR A 37 -2.81 0.28 3.26
N TYR A 38 -3.48 1.20 2.56
CA TYR A 38 -3.21 1.53 1.16
C TYR A 38 -3.84 2.90 0.86
N PRO A 39 -3.16 4.01 1.21
CA PRO A 39 -3.78 5.35 1.21
C PRO A 39 -4.34 5.84 -0.13
N LEU A 40 -3.90 5.25 -1.26
CA LEU A 40 -4.45 5.55 -2.58
C LEU A 40 -5.83 4.92 -2.83
N VAL A 41 -6.20 3.88 -2.07
CA VAL A 41 -7.40 3.06 -2.31
C VAL A 41 -8.38 3.12 -1.13
N ILE A 42 -7.87 3.28 0.09
CA ILE A 42 -8.66 3.35 1.32
C ILE A 42 -8.25 4.57 2.16
N ASP A 43 -9.15 5.10 2.99
CA ASP A 43 -8.89 6.25 3.88
C ASP A 43 -8.08 5.85 5.13
N ALA A 44 -6.90 5.27 4.92
CA ALA A 44 -5.98 4.87 5.97
C ALA A 44 -4.99 6.00 6.30
N ARG A 45 -5.03 6.51 7.53
CA ARG A 45 -4.22 7.66 7.97
C ARG A 45 -2.96 7.29 8.74
N LYS A 46 -2.91 6.11 9.36
CA LYS A 46 -1.79 5.67 10.19
C LYS A 46 -1.37 4.24 9.80
N PRO A 47 -0.07 3.93 9.77
CA PRO A 47 0.40 2.57 9.61
C PRO A 47 -0.16 1.65 10.72
N PRO A 48 -0.57 0.40 10.40
CA PRO A 48 -0.98 -0.58 11.39
C PRO A 48 0.23 -1.15 12.15
N GLU A 49 -0.01 -1.68 13.35
CA GLU A 49 1.04 -2.28 14.19
C GLU A 49 1.50 -3.65 13.69
N GLU A 50 0.59 -4.43 13.08
CA GLU A 50 0.84 -5.80 12.62
C GLU A 50 0.39 -6.02 11.18
N LEU A 51 1.25 -6.67 10.39
CA LEU A 51 0.99 -7.07 9.01
C LEU A 51 1.62 -8.45 8.74
N ASP A 52 0.96 -9.23 7.89
CA ASP A 52 1.51 -10.47 7.35
C ASP A 52 2.40 -10.18 6.12
N LEU A 53 2.09 -9.11 5.38
CA LEU A 53 2.86 -8.64 4.23
C LEU A 53 2.86 -7.11 4.16
N ALA A 54 4.04 -6.54 3.95
CA ALA A 54 4.23 -5.12 3.67
C ALA A 54 4.89 -4.93 2.30
N VAL A 55 4.24 -4.18 1.42
CA VAL A 55 4.74 -3.82 0.08
C VAL A 55 5.15 -2.35 0.11
N PHE A 56 6.38 -2.05 -0.28
CA PHE A 56 6.90 -0.69 -0.32
C PHE A 56 7.19 -0.28 -1.76
N GLU A 57 6.62 0.85 -2.20
CA GLU A 57 7.08 1.55 -3.39
C GLU A 57 8.08 2.64 -2.99
N GLY A 58 9.19 2.71 -3.72
CA GLY A 58 10.16 3.80 -3.61
C GLY A 58 11.36 3.48 -2.74
N ALA A 59 12.27 4.44 -2.69
CA ALA A 59 13.45 4.39 -1.84
C ALA A 59 13.24 5.21 -0.57
N VAL A 60 14.10 4.99 0.43
CA VAL A 60 14.21 5.88 1.58
C VAL A 60 14.84 7.19 1.09
N GLY A 61 14.06 8.26 1.07
CA GLY A 61 14.55 9.61 0.77
C GLY A 61 15.12 10.26 2.03
N THR A 62 16.17 11.08 1.87
CA THR A 62 16.81 11.82 2.97
C THR A 62 16.11 13.14 3.31
N ILE A 63 15.01 13.47 2.64
CA ILE A 63 14.26 14.70 2.91
C ILE A 63 13.09 14.31 3.82
N GLU A 64 13.29 14.46 5.13
CA GLU A 64 12.17 14.65 6.05
C GLU A 64 11.39 15.87 5.57
N LYS A 65 10.17 15.66 5.07
CA LYS A 65 9.19 16.74 5.08
C LYS A 65 8.72 16.84 6.53
N GLY A 66 9.14 17.92 7.19
CA GLY A 66 8.64 18.30 8.51
C GLY A 66 7.12 18.41 8.58
#